data_AF-A0A6B8KGT6-F1
#
_entry.id   AF-A0A6B8KGT6-F1
#
_cell.length_a   1.000
_cell.length_b   1.000
_cell.length_c   1.000
_cell.angle_alpha   90.00
_cell.angle_beta   90.00
_cell.angle_gamma   90.00
#
_symmetry.space_group_name_H-M   'P 1'
#
loop_
_entity.id
_entity.type
_entity.pdbx_description
1 polymer ?
#
loop_
_entity_poly.entity_id
_entity_poly.type
_entity_poly.pdbx_seq_one_letter_code
_entity_poly.pdbx_strand_id
1 'polypeptide(L)'
;MAPKPPIPPDRPRAPRFKGKKKATRKKESITLRELSKQLPNNEDFEAIMDEIACASDRSAAIVLASVVDRYLESAIIDSFVRNDRKTKENLTATGGSLDGFFSKIHLGYAMGLYNQQKCNELEAVRRIRNSFAHSAKNITFETPQISVECSIFRPLRRLGSNASNREKYISACERIAMFLIGIMFLRRANKLIEKGLVLDDELKSTISNLESHYDILSA
;
A
#
# COMPACT_ATOMS: atom_id res chain seq x y z
N MET A 1 20.29 -17.75 55.19
CA MET A 1 21.06 -17.69 53.92
C MET A 1 22.53 -17.54 54.27
N ALA A 2 23.39 -18.47 53.87
CA ALA A 2 24.82 -18.40 54.19
C ALA A 2 25.49 -17.21 53.45
N PRO A 3 26.47 -16.53 54.08
CA PRO A 3 27.20 -15.42 53.44
C PRO A 3 28.03 -15.94 52.27
N LYS A 4 28.12 -15.12 51.20
CA LYS A 4 28.88 -15.47 50.00
C LYS A 4 30.35 -15.73 50.34
N PRO A 5 30.98 -16.78 49.79
CA PRO A 5 32.38 -17.07 50.05
C PRO A 5 33.30 -15.96 49.53
N PRO A 6 34.46 -15.75 50.18
CA PRO A 6 35.43 -14.74 49.77
C PRO A 6 35.99 -15.07 48.37
N ILE A 7 36.26 -14.01 47.61
CA ILE A 7 36.78 -14.13 46.24
C ILE A 7 38.22 -14.68 46.31
N PRO A 8 38.59 -15.71 45.52
CA PRO A 8 39.94 -16.26 45.48
C PRO A 8 40.98 -15.19 45.09
N PRO A 9 42.19 -15.21 45.67
CA PRO A 9 43.20 -14.16 45.51
C PRO A 9 43.67 -13.96 44.06
N ASP A 10 43.59 -15.00 43.23
CA ASP A 10 44.12 -14.99 41.85
C ASP A 10 43.08 -14.69 40.76
N ARG A 11 41.88 -14.21 41.14
CA ARG A 11 40.85 -13.87 40.15
C ARG A 11 41.04 -12.42 39.65
N PRO A 12 41.40 -12.20 38.37
CA PRO A 12 41.45 -10.85 37.84
C PRO A 12 40.06 -10.20 37.92
N ARG A 13 40.00 -8.96 38.42
CA ARG A 13 38.75 -8.22 38.53
C ARG A 13 38.17 -8.01 37.13
N ALA A 14 36.96 -8.49 36.89
CA ALA A 14 36.25 -8.21 35.64
C ALA A 14 36.13 -6.69 35.44
N PRO A 15 36.38 -6.16 34.24
CA PRO A 15 36.34 -4.73 33.99
C PRO A 15 34.96 -4.17 34.35
N ARG A 16 34.94 -3.18 35.26
CA ARG A 16 33.72 -2.48 35.67
C ARG A 16 33.13 -1.82 34.43
N PHE A 17 31.97 -2.29 33.96
CA PHE A 17 31.29 -1.73 32.80
C PHE A 17 30.91 -0.28 33.14
N LYS A 18 31.70 0.70 32.67
CA LYS A 18 31.37 2.12 32.76
C LYS A 18 30.09 2.31 31.93
N GLY A 19 29.02 2.79 32.57
CA GLY A 19 27.77 3.12 31.89
C GLY A 19 28.04 3.96 30.65
N LYS A 20 27.51 3.52 29.51
CA LYS A 20 27.68 4.22 28.23
C LYS A 20 27.22 5.67 28.40
N LYS A 21 28.13 6.61 28.15
CA LYS A 21 27.79 8.03 27.94
C LYS A 21 26.69 8.09 26.88
N LYS A 22 25.63 8.86 27.12
CA LYS A 22 24.52 9.11 26.18
C LYS A 22 25.12 9.49 24.83
N ALA A 23 25.02 8.57 23.86
CA ALA A 23 25.43 8.81 22.51
C ALA A 23 24.58 9.95 21.93
N THR A 24 25.27 10.87 21.29
CA THR A 24 24.73 11.92 20.42
C THR A 24 23.62 11.37 19.52
N ARG A 25 22.56 12.17 19.38
CA ARG A 25 21.31 11.92 18.63
C ARG A 25 21.58 11.19 17.32
N LYS A 26 21.44 9.85 17.34
CA LYS A 26 21.56 8.99 16.16
C LYS A 26 20.36 9.32 15.26
N LYS A 27 20.62 9.66 13.99
CA LYS A 27 19.59 9.75 12.94
C LYS A 27 18.72 8.51 13.08
N GLU A 28 17.44 8.67 13.46
CA GLU A 28 16.56 7.54 13.76
C GLU A 28 16.53 6.63 12.53
N SER A 29 17.07 5.43 12.67
CA SER A 29 17.05 4.43 11.59
C SER A 29 15.64 3.88 11.50
N ILE A 30 14.94 4.18 10.41
CA ILE A 30 13.63 3.57 10.11
C ILE A 30 13.75 2.06 10.12
N THR A 31 12.74 1.37 10.63
CA THR A 31 12.68 -0.09 10.59
C THR A 31 12.34 -0.58 9.17
N LEU A 32 12.72 -1.81 8.82
CA LEU A 32 12.34 -2.41 7.52
C LEU A 32 10.81 -2.41 7.31
N ARG A 33 10.07 -2.59 8.41
CA ARG A 33 8.60 -2.56 8.39
C ARG A 33 8.08 -1.16 8.08
N GLU A 34 8.64 -0.12 8.69
CA GLU A 34 8.26 1.27 8.38
C GLU A 34 8.62 1.64 6.95
N LEU A 35 9.79 1.24 6.45
CA LEU A 35 10.17 1.45 5.05
C LEU A 35 9.16 0.83 4.09
N SER A 36 8.77 -0.44 4.32
CA SER A 36 7.79 -1.16 3.48
C SER A 36 6.36 -0.57 3.50
N LYS A 37 6.08 0.35 4.41
CA LYS A 37 4.75 0.98 4.58
C LYS A 37 4.69 2.39 4.01
N GLN A 38 5.82 2.95 3.56
CA GLN A 38 5.81 4.27 2.94
C GLN A 38 5.09 4.21 1.59
N LEU A 39 4.25 5.22 1.34
CA LEU A 39 3.71 5.43 0.01
C LEU A 39 4.80 6.02 -0.88
N PRO A 40 4.90 5.57 -2.14
CA PRO A 40 5.84 6.18 -3.07
C PRO A 40 5.45 7.63 -3.29
N ASN A 41 6.43 8.53 -3.25
CA ASN A 41 6.24 9.88 -3.76
C ASN A 41 6.30 9.86 -5.31
N ASN A 42 6.22 11.03 -5.96
CA ASN A 42 6.25 11.11 -7.42
C ASN A 42 7.55 10.57 -8.02
N GLU A 43 8.71 10.90 -7.42
CA GLU A 43 10.03 10.43 -7.87
C GLU A 43 10.16 8.91 -7.70
N ASP A 44 9.69 8.37 -6.58
CA ASP A 44 9.67 6.92 -6.33
C ASP A 44 8.76 6.22 -7.35
N PHE A 45 7.60 6.80 -7.66
CA PHE A 45 6.66 6.24 -8.62
C PHE A 45 7.24 6.25 -10.04
N GLU A 46 7.87 7.34 -10.46
CA GLU A 46 8.58 7.43 -11.74
C GLU A 46 9.69 6.37 -11.83
N ALA A 47 10.52 6.25 -10.80
CA ALA A 47 11.58 5.23 -10.74
C ALA A 47 11.03 3.80 -10.82
N ILE A 48 9.91 3.52 -10.14
CA ILE A 48 9.23 2.21 -10.21
C ILE A 48 8.76 1.94 -11.65
N MET A 49 8.18 2.94 -12.32
CA MET A 49 7.68 2.77 -13.69
C MET A 49 8.81 2.56 -14.70
N ASP A 50 9.93 3.26 -14.54
CA ASP A 50 11.14 3.07 -15.34
C ASP A 50 11.73 1.67 -15.13
N GLU A 51 11.79 1.19 -13.89
CA GLU A 51 12.19 -0.19 -13.59
C GLU A 51 11.28 -1.19 -14.31
N ILE A 52 9.97 -1.00 -14.20
CA ILE A 52 8.97 -1.88 -14.79
C ILE A 52 9.08 -1.92 -16.30
N ALA A 53 9.48 -0.85 -16.99
CA ALA A 53 9.60 -0.84 -18.44
C ALA A 53 10.49 -2.00 -18.96
N CYS A 54 11.58 -2.29 -18.25
CA CYS A 54 12.54 -3.33 -18.61
C CYS A 54 12.44 -4.60 -17.74
N ALA A 55 11.53 -4.65 -16.76
CA ALA A 55 11.43 -5.76 -15.82
C ALA A 55 10.67 -6.97 -16.38
N SER A 56 10.95 -8.14 -15.80
CA SER A 56 10.20 -9.37 -16.06
C SER A 56 8.71 -9.23 -15.70
N ASP A 57 7.85 -10.03 -16.33
CA ASP A 57 6.41 -10.09 -16.00
C ASP A 57 6.15 -10.35 -14.52
N ARG A 58 6.96 -11.24 -13.92
CA ARG A 58 6.88 -11.55 -12.49
C ARG A 58 7.18 -10.33 -11.63
N SER A 59 8.26 -9.61 -11.94
CA SER A 59 8.64 -8.39 -11.22
C SER A 59 7.55 -7.32 -11.36
N ALA A 60 7.10 -7.05 -12.58
CA ALA A 60 6.04 -6.08 -12.85
C ALA A 60 4.75 -6.40 -12.08
N ALA A 61 4.32 -7.68 -12.08
CA ALA A 61 3.14 -8.11 -11.36
C ALA A 61 3.24 -7.87 -9.84
N ILE A 62 4.36 -8.27 -9.23
CA ILE A 62 4.57 -8.20 -7.78
C ILE A 62 4.74 -6.75 -7.31
N VAL A 63 5.55 -5.95 -8.01
CA VAL A 63 5.86 -4.57 -7.62
C VAL A 63 4.61 -3.70 -7.71
N LEU A 64 3.91 -3.71 -8.85
CA LEU A 64 2.71 -2.88 -9.03
C LEU A 64 1.57 -3.26 -8.10
N ALA A 65 1.35 -4.56 -7.86
CA ALA A 65 0.35 -4.99 -6.89
C ALA A 65 0.70 -4.54 -5.47
N SER A 66 1.99 -4.49 -5.12
CA SER A 66 2.43 -3.98 -3.82
C SER A 66 2.11 -2.49 -3.69
N VAL A 67 2.32 -1.70 -4.75
CA VAL A 67 1.95 -0.27 -4.79
C VAL A 67 0.43 -0.09 -4.59
N VAL A 68 -0.38 -0.84 -5.35
CA VAL A 68 -1.85 -0.82 -5.22
C VAL A 68 -2.29 -1.19 -3.80
N ASP A 69 -1.69 -2.23 -3.21
CA ASP A 69 -2.00 -2.70 -1.86
C ASP A 69 -1.68 -1.66 -0.77
N ARG A 70 -0.64 -0.83 -0.97
CA ARG A 70 -0.32 0.30 -0.06
C ARG A 70 -1.31 1.46 -0.18
N TYR A 71 -1.68 1.82 -1.41
CA TYR A 71 -2.70 2.86 -1.63
C TYR A 71 -4.06 2.44 -1.08
N LEU A 72 -4.43 1.17 -1.23
CA LEU A 72 -5.69 0.64 -0.70
C LEU A 72 -5.72 0.70 0.83
N GLU A 73 -4.63 0.27 1.48
CA GLU A 73 -4.48 0.38 2.93
C GLU A 73 -4.64 1.83 3.41
N SER A 74 -4.01 2.77 2.70
CA SER A 74 -4.06 4.19 3.03
C SER A 74 -5.46 4.80 2.83
N ALA A 75 -6.15 4.44 1.73
CA ALA A 75 -7.51 4.88 1.46
C ALA A 75 -8.51 4.39 2.55
N ILE A 76 -8.38 3.14 2.99
CA ILE A 76 -9.18 2.57 4.09
C ILE A 76 -8.90 3.33 5.39
N ILE A 77 -7.63 3.50 5.75
CA ILE A 77 -7.23 4.17 6.98
C ILE A 77 -7.68 5.63 7.01
N ASP A 78 -7.58 6.35 5.90
CA ASP A 78 -8.01 7.75 5.80
C ASP A 78 -9.53 7.90 5.87
N SER A 79 -10.27 6.85 5.56
CA SER A 79 -11.73 6.80 5.67
C SER A 79 -12.23 6.52 7.10
N PHE A 80 -11.36 6.10 8.03
CA PHE A 80 -11.76 5.96 9.42
C PHE A 80 -11.82 7.31 10.17
N VAL A 81 -12.80 7.41 11.07
CA VAL A 81 -12.93 8.53 12.02
C VAL A 81 -11.74 8.55 12.98
N ARG A 82 -11.37 7.38 13.51
CA ARG A 82 -10.19 7.20 14.37
C ARG A 82 -9.05 6.59 13.57
N ASN A 83 -8.01 7.38 13.35
CA ASN A 83 -6.82 6.96 12.61
C ASN A 83 -5.53 7.47 13.28
N ASP A 84 -5.51 7.51 14.62
CA ASP A 84 -4.29 7.80 15.38
C ASP A 84 -3.23 6.71 15.13
N ARG A 85 -1.98 7.04 15.45
CA ARG A 85 -0.82 6.16 15.19
C ARG A 85 -1.01 4.75 15.74
N LYS A 86 -1.53 4.61 16.97
CA LYS A 86 -1.68 3.30 17.62
C LYS A 86 -2.78 2.47 16.93
N THR A 87 -3.89 3.11 16.55
CA THR A 87 -4.94 2.45 15.77
C THR A 87 -4.40 1.96 14.42
N LYS A 88 -3.66 2.81 13.69
CA LYS A 88 -3.01 2.42 12.42
C LYS A 88 -2.04 1.25 12.60
N GLU A 89 -1.20 1.29 13.64
CA GLU A 89 -0.22 0.24 13.94
C GLU A 89 -0.88 -1.11 14.25
N ASN A 90 -1.98 -1.11 15.01
CA ASN A 90 -2.73 -2.31 15.36
C ASN A 90 -3.44 -2.92 14.15
N LEU A 91 -4.11 -2.09 13.35
CA LEU A 91 -4.84 -2.56 12.16
C LEU A 91 -3.90 -3.17 11.11
N THR A 92 -2.70 -2.61 10.97
CA THR A 92 -1.67 -3.01 10.01
C THR A 92 -0.57 -3.87 10.65
N ALA A 93 -0.85 -4.44 11.83
CA ALA A 93 -0.03 -5.46 12.47
C ALA A 93 -0.07 -6.76 11.68
N THR A 94 0.98 -7.56 11.80
CA THR A 94 0.93 -8.95 11.33
C THR A 94 -0.20 -9.67 12.07
N GLY A 95 -1.11 -10.30 11.33
CA GLY A 95 -2.36 -10.86 11.86
C GLY A 95 -3.44 -9.84 12.22
N GLY A 96 -3.23 -8.56 11.93
CA GLY A 96 -4.22 -7.49 12.08
C GLY A 96 -5.26 -7.49 10.95
N SER A 97 -6.33 -6.72 11.12
CA SER A 97 -7.46 -6.70 10.18
C SER A 97 -7.10 -6.24 8.76
N LEU A 98 -6.04 -5.43 8.61
CA LEU A 98 -5.55 -4.90 7.34
C LEU A 98 -4.24 -5.55 6.88
N ASP A 99 -3.82 -6.67 7.47
CA ASP A 99 -2.54 -7.33 7.13
C ASP A 99 -2.55 -7.88 5.69
N GLY A 100 -3.67 -8.47 5.27
CA GLY A 100 -3.80 -9.14 3.98
C GLY A 100 -4.43 -8.27 2.90
N PHE A 101 -3.97 -8.43 1.65
CA PHE A 101 -4.58 -7.77 0.50
C PHE A 101 -6.06 -8.13 0.36
N PHE A 102 -6.42 -9.41 0.55
CA PHE A 102 -7.82 -9.87 0.52
C PHE A 102 -8.72 -9.14 1.53
N SER A 103 -8.30 -9.06 2.81
CA SER A 103 -9.11 -8.42 3.84
C SER A 103 -9.29 -6.92 3.57
N LYS A 104 -8.26 -6.27 3.04
CA LYS A 104 -8.33 -4.87 2.60
C LYS A 104 -9.33 -4.67 1.45
N ILE A 105 -9.30 -5.52 0.43
CA ILE A 105 -10.23 -5.41 -0.71
C ILE A 105 -11.68 -5.53 -0.25
N HIS A 106 -11.98 -6.52 0.58
CA HIS A 106 -13.35 -6.73 1.03
C HIS A 106 -13.81 -5.70 2.05
N LEU A 107 -12.92 -5.21 2.93
CA LEU A 107 -13.26 -4.14 3.85
C LEU A 107 -13.51 -2.81 3.11
N GLY A 108 -12.65 -2.44 2.15
CA GLY A 108 -12.87 -1.25 1.34
C GLY A 108 -14.19 -1.30 0.58
N TYR A 109 -14.54 -2.47 0.03
CA TYR A 109 -15.83 -2.69 -0.62
C TYR A 109 -17.00 -2.54 0.36
N ALA A 110 -16.92 -3.18 1.54
CA ALA A 110 -17.96 -3.10 2.57
C ALA A 110 -18.15 -1.68 3.14
N MET A 111 -17.08 -0.86 3.13
CA MET A 111 -17.12 0.55 3.50
C MET A 111 -17.72 1.45 2.40
N GLY A 112 -18.06 0.90 1.24
CA GLY A 112 -18.52 1.66 0.08
C GLY A 112 -17.42 2.48 -0.57
N LEU A 113 -16.14 2.09 -0.41
CA LEU A 113 -15.05 2.86 -1.02
C LEU A 113 -15.02 2.76 -2.54
N TYR A 114 -15.67 1.74 -3.10
CA TYR A 114 -15.76 1.51 -4.53
C TYR A 114 -16.82 0.45 -4.83
N ASN A 115 -17.31 0.42 -6.07
CA ASN A 115 -18.31 -0.55 -6.52
C ASN A 115 -17.74 -1.97 -6.77
N GLN A 116 -18.65 -2.88 -7.15
CA GLN A 116 -18.33 -4.27 -7.45
C GLN A 116 -17.32 -4.40 -8.60
N GLN A 117 -17.38 -3.52 -9.61
CA GLN A 117 -16.46 -3.58 -10.73
C GLN A 117 -15.01 -3.34 -10.27
N LYS A 118 -14.77 -2.30 -9.47
CA LYS A 118 -13.44 -2.01 -8.93
C LYS A 118 -12.97 -3.08 -7.94
N CYS A 119 -13.89 -3.64 -7.16
CA CYS A 119 -13.63 -4.80 -6.31
C CYS A 119 -13.11 -5.99 -7.12
N ASN A 120 -13.76 -6.31 -8.26
CA ASN A 120 -13.32 -7.36 -9.17
C ASN A 120 -11.94 -7.08 -9.79
N GLU A 121 -11.65 -5.82 -10.17
CA GLU A 121 -10.33 -5.42 -10.67
C GLU A 121 -9.23 -5.64 -9.61
N LEU A 122 -9.47 -5.21 -8.37
CA LEU A 122 -8.53 -5.41 -7.25
C LEU A 122 -8.31 -6.90 -6.96
N GLU A 123 -9.38 -7.70 -6.99
CA GLU A 123 -9.31 -9.14 -6.81
C GLU A 123 -8.49 -9.83 -7.92
N ALA A 124 -8.64 -9.38 -9.18
CA ALA A 124 -7.82 -9.85 -10.30
C ALA A 124 -6.34 -9.52 -10.08
N VAL A 125 -6.01 -8.29 -9.66
CA VAL A 125 -4.64 -7.88 -9.30
C VAL A 125 -4.08 -8.80 -8.20
N ARG A 126 -4.86 -9.06 -7.14
CA ARG A 126 -4.46 -9.96 -6.04
C ARG A 126 -4.17 -11.37 -6.53
N ARG A 127 -5.05 -11.97 -7.35
CA ARG A 127 -4.90 -13.33 -7.87
C ARG A 127 -3.70 -13.45 -8.81
N ILE A 128 -3.50 -12.48 -9.70
CA ILE A 128 -2.34 -12.41 -10.59
C ILE A 128 -1.05 -12.33 -9.77
N ARG A 129 -0.94 -11.36 -8.85
CA ARG A 129 0.23 -11.22 -7.96
C ARG A 129 0.55 -12.50 -7.23
N ASN A 130 -0.46 -13.15 -6.65
CA ASN A 130 -0.25 -14.38 -5.87
C ASN A 130 0.23 -15.53 -6.77
N SER A 131 -0.29 -15.63 -7.98
CA SER A 131 0.19 -16.62 -8.96
C SER A 131 1.66 -16.39 -9.31
N PHE A 132 2.05 -15.15 -9.63
CA PHE A 132 3.45 -14.80 -9.93
C PHE A 132 4.40 -15.00 -8.74
N ALA A 133 3.97 -14.69 -7.53
CA ALA A 133 4.77 -14.78 -6.31
C ALA A 133 4.97 -16.22 -5.81
N HIS A 134 3.98 -17.10 -6.01
CA HIS A 134 4.00 -18.46 -5.44
C HIS A 134 4.19 -19.57 -6.47
N SER A 135 4.13 -19.28 -7.77
CA SER A 135 4.40 -20.28 -8.81
C SER A 135 5.88 -20.64 -8.87
N ALA A 136 6.19 -21.93 -8.72
CA ALA A 136 7.50 -22.49 -9.01
C ALA A 136 7.78 -22.61 -10.53
N LYS A 137 6.74 -22.55 -11.37
CA LYS A 137 6.86 -22.59 -12.82
C LYS A 137 7.17 -21.21 -13.38
N ASN A 138 7.82 -21.18 -14.54
CA ASN A 138 7.93 -19.96 -15.32
C ASN A 138 6.56 -19.63 -15.93
N ILE A 139 6.00 -18.49 -15.58
CA ILE A 139 4.70 -17.99 -16.04
C ILE A 139 4.86 -16.55 -16.50
N THR A 140 4.00 -16.15 -17.42
CA THR A 140 3.99 -14.84 -18.09
C THR A 140 2.57 -14.32 -18.16
N PHE A 141 2.38 -13.05 -18.54
CA PHE A 141 1.03 -12.52 -18.75
C PHE A 141 0.25 -13.22 -19.87
N GLU A 142 0.94 -13.96 -20.73
CA GLU A 142 0.33 -14.77 -21.80
C GLU A 142 0.01 -16.21 -21.39
N THR A 143 0.31 -16.58 -20.14
CA THR A 143 -0.15 -17.87 -19.59
C THR A 143 -1.69 -17.88 -19.58
N PRO A 144 -2.37 -18.92 -20.10
CA PRO A 144 -3.82 -18.89 -20.33
C PRO A 144 -4.64 -18.46 -19.12
N GLN A 145 -4.30 -18.97 -17.93
CA GLN A 145 -4.99 -18.63 -16.69
C GLN A 145 -4.79 -17.16 -16.29
N ILE A 146 -3.61 -16.60 -16.54
CA ILE A 146 -3.31 -15.19 -16.24
C ILE A 146 -3.97 -14.28 -17.27
N SER A 147 -3.99 -14.69 -18.54
CA SER A 147 -4.67 -13.97 -19.62
C SER A 147 -6.17 -13.78 -19.34
N VAL A 148 -6.83 -14.82 -18.81
CA VAL A 148 -8.24 -14.75 -18.37
C VAL A 148 -8.43 -13.71 -17.25
N GLU A 149 -7.52 -13.64 -16.28
CA GLU A 149 -7.58 -12.60 -15.25
C GLU A 149 -7.35 -11.20 -15.84
N CYS A 150 -6.43 -11.07 -16.82
CA CYS A 150 -6.18 -9.82 -17.51
C CYS A 150 -7.38 -9.32 -18.34
N SER A 151 -8.31 -10.18 -18.75
CA SER A 151 -9.51 -9.75 -19.49
C SER A 151 -10.52 -8.99 -18.63
N ILE A 152 -10.38 -9.05 -17.29
CA ILE A 152 -11.20 -8.26 -16.36
C ILE A 152 -10.87 -6.76 -16.51
N PHE A 153 -9.64 -6.42 -16.88
CA PHE A 153 -9.21 -5.04 -17.01
C PHE A 153 -9.70 -4.42 -18.31
N ARG A 154 -10.43 -3.31 -18.20
CA ARG A 154 -10.74 -2.49 -19.38
C ARG A 154 -9.44 -1.93 -19.96
N PRO A 155 -9.14 -2.15 -21.26
CA PRO A 155 -7.98 -1.54 -21.88
C PRO A 155 -8.10 -0.01 -21.87
N LEU A 156 -6.97 0.68 -21.69
CA LEU A 156 -6.92 2.13 -21.89
C LEU A 156 -7.32 2.44 -23.33
N ARG A 157 -8.20 3.43 -23.51
CA ARG A 157 -8.67 3.86 -24.84
C ARG A 157 -7.51 4.18 -25.80
N ARG A 158 -6.40 4.71 -25.27
CA ARG A 158 -5.18 5.04 -26.04
C ARG A 158 -4.34 3.83 -26.47
N LEU A 159 -4.44 2.69 -25.79
CA LEU A 159 -3.70 1.47 -26.16
C LEU A 159 -4.38 0.70 -27.31
N GLY A 160 -5.62 1.06 -27.65
CA GLY A 160 -6.40 0.37 -28.67
C GLY A 160 -6.82 -1.04 -28.26
N SER A 161 -7.42 -1.78 -29.19
CA SER A 161 -7.88 -3.17 -28.98
C SER A 161 -6.74 -4.19 -28.85
N ASN A 162 -5.52 -3.83 -29.27
CA ASN A 162 -4.39 -4.75 -29.40
C ASN A 162 -3.40 -4.69 -28.22
N ALA A 163 -3.80 -4.08 -27.11
CA ALA A 163 -2.97 -4.03 -25.90
C ALA A 163 -2.63 -5.45 -25.41
N SER A 164 -1.35 -5.70 -25.15
CA SER A 164 -0.87 -6.94 -24.53
C SER A 164 -1.45 -7.11 -23.12
N ASN A 165 -1.44 -8.35 -22.61
CA ASN A 165 -1.96 -8.62 -21.25
C ASN A 165 -1.12 -7.93 -20.17
N ARG A 166 0.18 -7.72 -20.44
CA ARG A 166 1.08 -6.93 -19.62
C ARG A 166 0.67 -5.45 -19.55
N GLU A 167 0.42 -4.83 -20.69
CA GLU A 167 0.00 -3.42 -20.74
C GLU A 167 -1.38 -3.20 -20.08
N LYS A 168 -2.31 -4.15 -20.26
CA LYS A 168 -3.60 -4.13 -19.55
C LYS A 168 -3.42 -4.16 -18.04
N TYR A 169 -2.55 -5.03 -17.54
CA TYR A 169 -2.26 -5.13 -16.11
C TYR A 169 -1.61 -3.86 -15.55
N ILE A 170 -0.58 -3.34 -16.23
CA ILE A 170 0.13 -2.12 -15.81
C ILE A 170 -0.85 -0.95 -15.76
N SER A 171 -1.59 -0.72 -16.84
CA SER A 171 -2.58 0.36 -16.91
C SER A 171 -3.75 0.20 -15.94
N ALA A 172 -4.10 -1.03 -15.55
CA ALA A 172 -5.06 -1.27 -14.49
C ALA A 172 -4.50 -0.83 -13.13
N CYS A 173 -3.28 -1.22 -12.80
CA CYS A 173 -2.63 -0.83 -11.55
C CYS A 173 -2.50 0.70 -11.41
N GLU A 174 -2.08 1.38 -12.47
CA GLU A 174 -2.02 2.86 -12.51
C GLU A 174 -3.38 3.50 -12.26
N ARG A 175 -4.43 3.05 -12.97
CA ARG A 175 -5.79 3.61 -12.81
C ARG A 175 -6.37 3.33 -11.43
N ILE A 176 -6.12 2.14 -10.88
CA ILE A 176 -6.54 1.79 -9.52
C ILE A 176 -5.81 2.67 -8.50
N ALA A 177 -4.50 2.85 -8.63
CA ALA A 177 -3.72 3.72 -7.75
C ALA A 177 -4.23 5.16 -7.80
N MET A 178 -4.41 5.74 -9.00
CA MET A 178 -4.96 7.09 -9.15
C MET A 178 -6.36 7.23 -8.53
N PHE A 179 -7.22 6.24 -8.73
CA PHE A 179 -8.55 6.22 -8.13
C PHE A 179 -8.50 6.21 -6.58
N LEU A 180 -7.62 5.38 -6.00
CA LEU A 180 -7.42 5.32 -4.54
C LEU A 180 -6.82 6.62 -3.98
N ILE A 181 -5.88 7.24 -4.71
CA ILE A 181 -5.33 8.55 -4.37
C ILE A 181 -6.44 9.62 -4.38
N GLY A 182 -7.35 9.57 -5.36
CA GLY A 182 -8.53 10.43 -5.42
C GLY A 182 -9.41 10.30 -4.17
N ILE A 183 -9.71 9.08 -3.74
CA ILE A 183 -10.44 8.84 -2.48
C ILE A 183 -9.70 9.45 -1.29
N MET A 184 -8.39 9.22 -1.19
CA MET A 184 -7.58 9.77 -0.10
C MET A 184 -7.62 11.30 -0.08
N PHE A 185 -7.53 11.93 -1.26
CA PHE A 185 -7.62 13.38 -1.39
C PHE A 185 -8.97 13.90 -0.91
N LEU A 186 -10.08 13.33 -1.39
CA LEU A 186 -11.44 13.72 -1.00
C LEU A 186 -11.64 13.58 0.52
N ARG A 187 -11.24 12.45 1.11
CA ARG A 187 -11.39 12.21 2.56
C ARG A 187 -10.57 13.20 3.40
N ARG A 188 -9.37 13.57 2.94
CA ARG A 188 -8.52 14.56 3.63
C ARG A 188 -9.08 15.96 3.47
N ALA A 189 -9.53 16.33 2.28
CA ALA A 189 -10.15 17.63 2.01
C ALA A 189 -11.39 17.82 2.89
N ASN A 190 -12.29 16.85 2.96
CA ASN A 190 -13.48 16.91 3.80
C ASN A 190 -13.14 17.08 5.29
N LYS A 191 -12.13 16.35 5.80
CA LYS A 191 -11.64 16.54 7.17
C LYS A 191 -11.06 17.94 7.43
N LEU A 192 -10.52 18.61 6.42
CA LEU A 192 -10.01 19.98 6.55
C LEU A 192 -11.15 21.00 6.50
N ILE A 193 -12.14 20.80 5.63
CA ILE A 193 -13.36 21.62 5.54
C ILE A 193 -14.10 21.57 6.89
N GLU A 194 -14.30 20.38 7.46
CA GLU A 194 -14.91 20.20 8.79
C GLU A 194 -14.14 20.94 9.91
N LYS A 195 -12.83 21.13 9.74
CA LYS A 195 -11.98 21.87 10.69
C LYS A 195 -11.91 23.37 10.42
N GLY A 196 -12.73 23.88 9.50
CA GLY A 196 -12.85 25.31 9.23
C GLY A 196 -11.90 25.84 8.15
N LEU A 197 -11.29 24.98 7.32
CA LEU A 197 -10.55 25.43 6.15
C LEU A 197 -11.52 26.03 5.13
N VAL A 198 -11.37 27.32 4.84
CA VAL A 198 -12.12 28.00 3.78
C VAL A 198 -11.42 27.73 2.46
N LEU A 199 -11.98 26.83 1.67
CA LEU A 199 -11.56 26.60 0.29
C LEU A 199 -12.12 27.72 -0.60
N ASP A 200 -11.38 28.09 -1.64
CA ASP A 200 -11.94 28.90 -2.72
C ASP A 200 -13.09 28.15 -3.44
N ASP A 201 -13.94 28.91 -4.12
CA ASP A 201 -15.16 28.35 -4.72
C ASP A 201 -14.88 27.40 -5.89
N GLU A 202 -13.72 27.54 -6.55
CA GLU A 202 -13.29 26.68 -7.65
C GLU A 202 -12.90 25.28 -7.15
N LEU A 203 -12.17 25.21 -6.04
CA LEU A 203 -11.77 23.96 -5.40
C LEU A 203 -12.96 23.25 -4.75
N LYS A 204 -13.91 23.99 -4.14
CA LYS A 204 -15.17 23.42 -3.63
C LYS A 204 -16.00 22.81 -4.75
N SER A 205 -16.14 23.52 -5.88
CA SER A 205 -16.84 23.01 -7.07
C SER A 205 -16.18 21.74 -7.59
N THR A 206 -14.84 21.72 -7.65
CA THR A 206 -14.08 20.55 -8.08
C THR A 206 -14.29 19.34 -7.17
N ILE A 207 -14.27 19.52 -5.84
CA ILE A 207 -14.53 18.45 -4.87
C ILE A 207 -15.95 17.91 -5.01
N SER A 208 -16.96 18.79 -5.08
CA SER A 208 -18.38 18.40 -5.23
C SER A 208 -18.63 17.62 -6.53
N ASN A 209 -18.02 18.04 -7.65
CA ASN A 209 -18.10 17.30 -8.91
C ASN A 209 -17.44 15.92 -8.82
N LEU A 210 -16.31 15.80 -8.12
CA LEU A 210 -15.63 14.52 -7.90
C LEU A 210 -16.43 13.60 -6.97
N GLU A 211 -17.08 14.13 -5.94
CA GLU A 211 -17.98 13.38 -5.05
C GLU A 211 -19.21 12.85 -5.80
N SER A 212 -19.85 13.69 -6.60
CA SER A 212 -20.98 13.27 -7.46
C SER A 212 -20.57 12.14 -8.43
N HIS A 213 -19.41 12.28 -9.07
CA HIS A 213 -18.87 11.21 -9.92
C HIS A 213 -18.50 9.95 -9.13
N TYR A 214 -18.01 10.10 -7.91
CA TYR A 214 -17.67 8.99 -7.03
C TYR A 214 -18.92 8.23 -6.55
N ASP A 215 -19.99 8.93 -6.19
CA ASP A 215 -21.27 8.34 -5.81
C ASP A 215 -21.88 7.55 -6.97
N ILE A 216 -21.79 8.08 -8.20
CA ILE A 216 -22.20 7.37 -9.43
C ILE A 216 -21.34 6.12 -9.69
N LEU A 217 -20.05 6.15 -9.34
CA LEU A 217 -19.12 5.04 -9.52
C LEU A 217 -19.10 4.06 -8.33
N SER A 218 -19.77 4.37 -7.22
CA SER A 218 -19.84 3.51 -6.03
C SER A 218 -21.22 2.86 -5.85
N ALA A 219 -22.29 3.45 -6.42
CA ALA A 219 -23.59 2.81 -6.65
C ALA A 219 -23.53 1.66 -7.68
#